data_AF-A0AA41HJ92-F1
#
_entry.id   AF-A0AA41HJ92-F1
#
_cell.length_a   1.000
_cell.length_b   1.000
_cell.length_c   1.000
_cell.angle_alpha   90.00
_cell.angle_beta   90.00
_cell.angle_gamma   90.00
#
_symmetry.space_group_name_H-M   'P 1'
#
loop_
_entity.id
_entity.type
_entity.pdbx_description
1 polymer ?
#
loop_
_entity_poly.entity_id
_entity_poly.type
_entity_poly.pdbx_seq_one_letter_code
_entity_poly.pdbx_strand_id
1 'polypeptide(L)'
;MSTTTLKLPDELKQKAVAAAQDLGVTPHAFMVDAIRQATEAAEQRKQFVEETRSTRIRQALQPPASSYTVRNGVPLLRPQTGTMPVTLEMVNKLRDEIPG
;
A
#
# COMPACT_ATOMS: atom_id res chain seq x y z
N MET A 1 25.07 -22.09 -17.61
CA MET A 1 24.07 -21.26 -18.32
C MET A 1 22.98 -22.21 -18.81
N SER A 2 21.77 -22.13 -18.24
CA SER A 2 20.64 -22.95 -18.72
C SER A 2 20.05 -22.29 -19.96
N THR A 3 19.83 -23.07 -21.02
CA THR A 3 19.20 -22.60 -22.25
C THR A 3 17.69 -22.78 -22.14
N THR A 4 16.95 -21.68 -22.28
CA THR A 4 15.48 -21.70 -22.32
C THR A 4 15.03 -21.46 -23.75
N THR A 5 14.30 -22.41 -24.34
CA THR A 5 13.74 -22.25 -25.68
C THR A 5 12.41 -21.50 -25.62
N LEU A 6 12.33 -20.36 -26.30
CA LEU A 6 11.12 -19.56 -26.43
C LEU A 6 10.51 -19.75 -27.83
N LYS A 7 9.24 -20.14 -27.91
CA LYS A 7 8.48 -20.12 -29.17
C LYS A 7 7.81 -18.76 -29.33
N LEU A 8 8.12 -18.09 -30.43
CA LEU A 8 7.54 -16.80 -30.79
C LEU A 8 6.53 -17.00 -31.93
N PRO A 9 5.37 -16.34 -31.89
CA PRO A 9 4.51 -16.21 -33.06
C PRO A 9 5.27 -15.58 -34.23
N ASP A 10 4.96 -16.00 -35.46
CA ASP A 10 5.70 -15.57 -36.66
C ASP A 10 5.70 -14.05 -36.84
N GLU A 11 4.57 -13.39 -36.56
CA GLU A 11 4.47 -11.92 -36.61
C GLU A 11 5.44 -11.25 -35.64
N LEU A 12 5.56 -11.77 -34.42
CA LEU A 12 6.44 -11.19 -33.40
C LEU A 12 7.91 -11.40 -33.78
N LYS A 13 8.23 -12.57 -34.34
CA LYS A 13 9.56 -12.87 -34.87
C LYS A 13 9.96 -11.89 -35.98
N GLN A 14 9.06 -11.64 -36.93
CA GLN A 14 9.32 -10.68 -38.02
C GLN A 14 9.56 -9.26 -37.49
N LYS A 15 8.72 -8.79 -36.56
CA LYS A 15 8.90 -7.47 -35.92
C LYS A 15 10.24 -7.36 -35.18
N ALA A 16 10.62 -8.40 -34.45
CA ALA A 16 11.90 -8.42 -33.73
C ALA A 16 13.11 -8.40 -34.70
N VAL A 17 13.02 -9.09 -35.84
CA VAL A 17 14.06 -9.06 -36.87
C VAL A 17 14.20 -7.67 -37.48
N ALA A 18 13.08 -7.03 -37.86
CA ALA A 18 13.11 -5.68 -38.42
C ALA A 18 13.68 -4.66 -37.42
N ALA A 19 13.20 -4.66 -36.17
CA ALA A 19 13.72 -3.77 -35.14
C ALA A 19 15.22 -3.99 -34.84
N ALA A 20 15.68 -5.24 -34.86
CA ALA A 20 17.10 -5.55 -34.69
C ALA A 20 17.95 -5.02 -35.85
N GLN A 21 17.45 -5.11 -37.09
CA GLN A 21 18.12 -4.55 -38.27
C GLN A 21 18.24 -3.03 -38.18
N ASP A 22 17.16 -2.35 -37.81
CA ASP A 22 17.14 -0.89 -37.64
C ASP A 22 18.15 -0.41 -36.58
N LEU A 23 18.36 -1.23 -35.54
CA LEU A 23 19.30 -0.97 -34.45
C LEU A 23 20.72 -1.51 -34.72
N GLY A 24 20.96 -2.18 -35.85
CA GLY A 24 22.26 -2.76 -36.20
C GLY A 24 22.72 -3.90 -35.27
N VAL A 25 21.79 -4.59 -34.61
CA VAL A 25 22.08 -5.71 -33.68
C VAL A 25 21.54 -7.03 -34.20
N THR A 26 21.98 -8.15 -33.62
CA THR A 26 21.39 -9.46 -33.96
C THR A 26 19.99 -9.58 -33.36
N PRO A 27 19.06 -10.31 -34.02
CA PRO A 27 17.73 -10.56 -33.46
C PRO A 27 17.79 -11.21 -32.07
N HIS A 28 18.77 -12.09 -31.83
CA HIS A 28 18.96 -12.70 -30.51
C HIS A 28 19.33 -11.66 -29.45
N ALA A 29 20.31 -10.79 -29.72
CA ALA A 29 20.71 -9.74 -28.80
C ALA A 29 19.56 -8.78 -28.50
N PHE A 30 18.79 -8.39 -29.52
CA PHE A 30 17.59 -7.57 -29.37
C PHE A 30 16.56 -8.23 -28.45
N MET A 31 16.25 -9.52 -28.67
CA MET A 31 15.27 -10.24 -27.85
C MET A 31 15.72 -10.38 -26.39
N VAL A 32 17.00 -10.66 -26.14
CA VAL A 32 17.55 -10.74 -24.79
C VAL A 32 17.47 -9.40 -24.09
N ASP A 33 17.80 -8.31 -24.78
CA ASP A 33 17.72 -6.97 -24.23
C ASP A 33 16.27 -6.54 -23.96
N ALA A 34 15.34 -6.86 -24.86
CA ALA A 34 13.92 -6.61 -24.64
C ALA A 34 13.37 -7.32 -23.38
N ILE A 35 13.78 -8.58 -23.14
CA ILE A 35 13.41 -9.31 -21.92
C ILE A 35 14.01 -8.64 -20.67
N ARG A 36 15.28 -8.20 -20.75
CA ARG A 36 15.94 -7.48 -19.65
C ARG A 36 15.17 -6.21 -19.29
N GLN A 37 14.92 -5.35 -20.28
CA GLN A 37 14.18 -4.09 -20.08
C GLN A 37 12.78 -4.34 -19.52
N ALA A 38 12.06 -5.34 -20.04
CA ALA A 38 10.73 -5.70 -19.55
C ALA A 38 10.76 -6.18 -18.09
N THR A 39 11.79 -6.93 -17.71
CA THR A 39 11.97 -7.43 -16.34
C THR A 39 12.26 -6.28 -15.38
N GLU A 40 13.19 -5.40 -15.73
CA GLU A 40 13.53 -4.21 -14.93
C GLU A 40 12.31 -3.29 -14.74
N ALA A 41 11.56 -3.02 -15.81
CA ALA A 41 10.34 -2.22 -15.74
C ALA A 41 9.27 -2.87 -14.84
N ALA A 42 9.12 -4.20 -14.91
CA ALA A 42 8.18 -4.93 -14.06
C ALA A 42 8.59 -4.87 -12.58
N GLU A 43 9.88 -4.97 -12.27
CA GLU A 43 10.42 -4.87 -10.91
C GLU A 43 10.23 -3.47 -10.34
N GLN A 44 10.56 -2.42 -11.10
CA GLN A 44 10.35 -1.03 -10.69
C GLN A 44 8.88 -0.74 -10.43
N ARG A 45 7.99 -1.21 -11.31
CA ARG A 45 6.54 -1.07 -11.12
C ARG A 45 6.07 -1.77 -9.85
N LYS A 46 6.56 -2.98 -9.58
CA LYS A 46 6.21 -3.72 -8.36
C LYS A 46 6.65 -2.95 -7.12
N GLN A 47 7.89 -2.46 -7.09
CA GLN A 47 8.41 -1.67 -5.97
C GLN A 47 7.57 -0.41 -5.72
N PHE A 48 7.25 0.34 -6.78
CA PHE A 48 6.43 1.54 -6.69
C PHE A 48 5.02 1.27 -6.13
N VAL A 49 4.38 0.19 -6.59
CA VAL A 49 3.05 -0.21 -6.09
C VAL A 49 3.10 -0.61 -4.62
N GLU A 50 4.11 -1.36 -4.21
CA GLU A 50 4.28 -1.78 -2.81
C GLU A 50 4.60 -0.58 -1.89
N GLU A 51 5.40 0.38 -2.35
CA GLU A 51 5.66 1.61 -1.63
C GLU A 51 4.37 2.43 -1.47
N THR A 52 3.62 2.62 -2.55
CA THR A 52 2.32 3.35 -2.53
C THR A 52 1.32 2.66 -1.61
N ARG A 53 1.27 1.32 -1.61
CA ARG A 53 0.41 0.56 -0.70
C ARG A 53 0.82 0.79 0.75
N SER A 54 2.11 0.72 1.05
CA SER A 54 2.66 0.89 2.40
C SER A 54 2.42 2.29 2.95
N THR A 55 2.60 3.33 2.13
CA THR A 55 2.34 4.71 2.53
C THR A 55 0.86 4.95 2.80
N ARG A 56 -0.03 4.41 1.97
CA ARG A 56 -1.49 4.49 2.21
C ARG A 56 -1.92 3.79 3.48
N ILE A 57 -1.39 2.59 3.75
CA ILE A 57 -1.66 1.87 5.01
C ILE A 57 -1.19 2.72 6.20
N ARG A 58 0.03 3.28 6.13
CA ARG A 58 0.55 4.14 7.19
C ARG A 58 -0.33 5.37 7.41
N GLN A 59 -0.79 6.03 6.36
CA GLN A 59 -1.71 7.17 6.45
C GLN A 59 -3.06 6.78 7.05
N ALA A 60 -3.61 5.62 6.69
CA ALA A 60 -4.87 5.12 7.24
C ALA A 60 -4.75 4.73 8.73
N LEU A 61 -3.56 4.29 9.16
CA LEU A 61 -3.26 3.98 10.57
C LEU A 61 -2.84 5.21 11.38
N GLN A 62 -2.53 6.35 10.75
CA GLN A 62 -2.24 7.57 11.49
C GLN A 62 -3.51 8.02 12.19
N PRO A 63 -3.50 8.16 13.53
CA PRO A 63 -4.64 8.73 14.23
C PRO A 63 -4.86 10.15 13.67
N PRO A 64 -6.12 10.57 13.49
CA PRO A 64 -6.40 11.95 13.10
C PRO A 64 -5.71 12.88 14.09
N ALA A 65 -5.20 14.03 13.61
CA ALA A 65 -4.62 15.05 14.47
C ALA A 65 -5.64 15.42 15.56
N SER A 66 -5.46 14.82 16.73
CA SER A 66 -6.39 14.92 17.84
C SER A 66 -6.27 16.30 18.45
N SER A 67 -7.36 17.06 18.44
CA SER A 67 -7.48 18.27 19.27
C SER A 67 -7.90 17.95 20.72
N TYR A 68 -7.87 16.68 21.13
CA TYR A 68 -8.20 16.27 22.49
C TYR A 68 -7.04 16.59 23.43
N THR A 69 -7.37 17.13 24.60
CA THR A 69 -6.43 17.26 25.71
C THR A 69 -6.19 15.89 26.31
N VAL A 70 -4.94 15.52 26.58
CA VAL A 70 -4.60 14.25 27.24
C VAL A 70 -4.41 14.48 28.73
N ARG A 71 -4.94 13.59 29.58
CA ARG A 71 -4.62 13.52 31.02
C ARG A 71 -4.16 12.11 31.36
N ASN A 72 -2.94 11.97 31.89
CA ASN A 72 -2.33 10.68 32.21
C ASN A 72 -2.33 9.66 31.05
N GLY A 73 -2.10 10.13 29.81
CA GLY A 73 -2.10 9.27 28.63
C GLY A 73 -3.49 8.92 28.08
N VAL A 74 -4.58 9.33 28.74
CA VAL A 74 -5.95 9.11 28.27
C VAL A 74 -6.48 10.38 27.57
N PRO A 75 -6.95 10.31 26.31
CA PRO A 75 -7.59 11.43 25.64
C PRO A 75 -8.89 11.83 26.33
N LEU A 76 -9.02 13.10 26.69
CA LEU A 76 -10.24 13.66 27.26
C LEU A 76 -11.19 14.05 26.14
N LEU A 77 -12.41 13.50 26.19
CA LEU A 77 -13.51 13.92 25.33
C LEU A 77 -13.93 15.34 25.70
N ARG A 78 -14.34 16.13 24.70
CA ARG A 78 -14.93 17.45 24.97
C ARG A 78 -16.26 17.26 25.70
N PRO A 79 -16.52 17.95 26.82
CA PRO A 79 -17.81 17.89 27.50
C PRO A 79 -18.93 18.30 26.53
N GLN A 80 -20.01 17.51 26.47
CA GLN A 80 -21.19 17.88 25.69
C GLN A 80 -21.96 18.96 26.46
N THR A 81 -22.09 20.15 25.89
CA THR A 81 -22.80 21.27 26.51
C THR A 81 -24.24 20.85 26.87
N GLY A 82 -24.60 20.96 28.15
CA GLY A 82 -25.94 20.59 28.66
C GLY A 82 -26.03 19.23 29.35
N THR A 83 -24.94 18.45 29.40
CA THR A 83 -24.90 17.24 30.25
C THR A 83 -24.47 17.59 31.68
N MET A 84 -25.25 17.11 32.66
CA MET A 84 -24.91 17.23 34.08
C MET A 84 -23.68 16.36 34.38
N PRO A 85 -22.69 16.86 35.15
CA PRO A 85 -21.56 16.04 35.57
C PRO A 85 -22.04 14.88 36.43
N VAL A 86 -21.47 13.70 36.21
CA VAL A 86 -21.77 12.52 37.03
C VAL A 86 -21.30 12.78 38.46
N THR A 87 -22.23 12.75 39.41
CA THR A 87 -21.95 12.92 40.84
C THR A 87 -21.73 11.57 41.52
N LEU A 88 -21.01 11.56 42.64
CA LEU A 88 -20.78 10.34 43.43
C LEU A 88 -22.08 9.72 43.94
N GLU A 89 -23.07 10.55 44.28
CA GLU A 89 -24.40 10.11 44.71
C GLU A 89 -25.12 9.30 43.62
N MET A 90 -25.06 9.77 42.37
CA MET A 90 -25.66 9.08 41.23
C MET A 90 -24.99 7.73 40.96
N VAL A 91 -23.67 7.64 41.13
CA VAL A 91 -22.91 6.38 40.99
C VAL A 91 -23.32 5.37 42.07
N ASN A 92 -23.42 5.82 43.32
CA ASN A 92 -23.80 4.95 44.43
C ASN A 92 -25.23 4.40 44.24
N LYS A 93 -26.17 5.26 43.85
CA LYS A 93 -27.56 4.86 43.59
C LYS A 93 -27.67 3.81 42.48
N LEU A 94 -26.94 3.97 41.37
CA LEU A 94 -26.92 2.99 40.27
C LEU A 94 -26.30 1.65 40.69
N ARG A 95 -25.31 1.64 41.58
CA ARG A 95 -24.70 0.40 42.09
C ARG A 95 -25.69 -0.43 42.90
N ASP A 96 -26.48 0.24 43.72
CA ASP A 96 -27.43 -0.40 44.63
C ASP A 96 -28.69 -0.89 43.88
N GLU A 97 -28.98 -0.30 42.71
CA GLU A 97 -30.13 -0.65 41.85
C GLU A 97 -29.86 -1.81 40.86
N ILE A 98 -28.62 -2.26 40.68
CA ILE A 98 -28.32 -3.45 39.87
C ILE A 98 -28.45 -4.70 40.75
N PRO A 99 -29.46 -5.57 40.54
CA PRO A 99 -29.52 -6.85 41.25
C PRO A 99 -28.37 -7.74 40.76
N GLY A 100 -27.59 -8.27 41.69
CA GLY A 100 -26.55 -9.27 41.43
C GLY A 100 -27.11 -10.63 41.04
#